data_AF-A0ABC8ANC1-F1
#
_entry.id   AF-A0ABC8ANC1-F1
#
_cell.length_a   1.000
_cell.length_b   1.000
_cell.length_c   1.000
_cell.angle_alpha   90.00
_cell.angle_beta   90.00
_cell.angle_gamma   90.00
#
_symmetry.space_group_name_H-M   'P 1'
#
loop_
_entity.id
_entity.type
_entity.pdbx_description
1 polymer ?
#
loop_
_entity_poly.entity_id
_entity_poly.type
_entity_poly.pdbx_seq_one_letter_code
_entity_poly.pdbx_strand_id
1 'polypeptide(L)'
;MFTLMFRHDLLEGAGENRRVTTTLPMFARWRELVAECVPDPSGERALSLWTQVHGIAVVVANRSIEAIAPGADVEGLVAAAVARHIEGS
;
A
#
# COMPACT_ATOMS: atom_id res chain seq x y z
N MET A 1 3.10 14.50 -1.77
CA MET A 1 4.30 13.63 -1.69
C MET A 1 4.05 12.18 -2.15
N PHE A 2 2.82 11.81 -2.54
CA PHE A 2 2.47 10.45 -3.01
C PHE A 2 2.66 10.24 -4.53
N THR A 3 2.50 11.29 -5.32
CA THR A 3 2.63 11.26 -6.79
C THR A 3 4.01 10.78 -7.26
N LEU A 4 5.04 10.90 -6.43
CA LEU A 4 6.41 10.51 -6.79
C LEU A 4 6.72 9.03 -6.58
N MET A 5 5.92 8.28 -5.81
CA MET A 5 6.20 6.84 -5.60
C MET A 5 5.66 5.96 -6.75
N PHE A 6 4.75 6.51 -7.57
CA PHE A 6 4.07 5.79 -8.64
C PHE A 6 4.16 6.45 -10.03
N ARG A 7 4.78 7.65 -10.15
CA ARG A 7 5.14 8.21 -11.46
C ARG A 7 6.46 7.62 -11.94
N HIS A 8 6.36 6.50 -12.63
CA HIS A 8 7.51 5.80 -13.22
C HIS A 8 8.19 6.61 -14.34
N ASP A 9 7.48 7.57 -14.94
CA ASP A 9 7.95 8.45 -16.01
C ASP A 9 8.84 9.63 -15.55
N LEU A 10 8.78 10.03 -14.27
CA LEU A 10 9.60 11.14 -13.74
C LEU A 10 10.92 10.72 -13.09
N LEU A 11 11.17 9.41 -13.03
CA LEU A 11 12.25 8.86 -12.22
C LEU A 11 13.40 8.29 -13.06
N GLU A 12 13.33 8.37 -14.40
CA GLU A 12 14.50 8.20 -15.28
C GLU A 12 15.48 9.35 -14.99
N GLY A 13 16.57 9.04 -14.28
CA GLY A 13 17.67 9.97 -13.98
C GLY A 13 17.77 10.49 -12.54
N ALA A 14 16.67 10.63 -11.78
CA ALA A 14 16.70 11.13 -10.38
C ALA A 14 15.97 10.23 -9.35
N GLY A 15 15.36 9.15 -9.82
CA GLY A 15 14.55 8.23 -9.02
C GLY A 15 14.98 6.76 -9.05
N GLU A 16 15.87 6.40 -9.98
CA GLU A 16 16.56 5.10 -10.06
C GLU A 16 17.04 4.64 -8.67
N ASN A 17 17.69 5.55 -7.94
CA ASN A 17 18.28 5.23 -6.64
C ASN A 17 17.18 4.94 -5.60
N ARG A 18 16.13 5.77 -5.51
CA ARG A 18 15.03 5.57 -4.53
C ARG A 18 14.21 4.30 -4.79
N ARG A 19 14.03 3.91 -6.05
CA ARG A 19 13.40 2.63 -6.40
C ARG A 19 14.18 1.47 -5.80
N VAL A 20 15.48 1.44 -6.06
CA VAL A 20 16.38 0.35 -5.65
C VAL A 20 16.70 0.39 -4.16
N THR A 21 16.93 1.56 -3.57
CA THR A 21 17.37 1.71 -2.18
C THR A 21 16.24 1.72 -1.17
N THR A 22 15.00 1.99 -1.59
CA THR A 22 13.90 2.25 -0.64
C THR A 22 12.63 1.49 -1.01
N THR A 23 12.05 1.73 -2.18
CA THR A 23 10.74 1.14 -2.53
C THR A 23 10.81 -0.37 -2.66
N LEU A 24 11.82 -0.91 -3.35
CA LEU A 24 11.98 -2.35 -3.53
C LEU A 24 12.28 -3.08 -2.22
N PRO A 25 13.25 -2.62 -1.37
CA PRO A 25 13.47 -3.23 -0.06
C PRO A 25 12.25 -3.17 0.86
N MET A 26 11.50 -2.06 0.84
CA MET A 26 10.29 -1.90 1.65
C MET A 26 9.20 -2.87 1.20
N PHE A 27 8.97 -3.00 -0.11
CA PHE A 27 8.01 -3.96 -0.63
C PHE A 27 8.45 -5.42 -0.40
N ALA A 28 9.75 -5.72 -0.46
CA ALA A 28 10.27 -7.04 -0.11
C ALA A 28 9.97 -7.38 1.36
N ARG A 29 10.29 -6.47 2.29
CA ARG A 29 9.98 -6.67 3.72
C ARG A 29 8.47 -6.79 3.96
N TRP A 30 7.67 -6.01 3.24
CA TRP A 30 6.22 -6.12 3.29
C TRP A 30 5.71 -7.50 2.86
N ARG A 31 6.25 -8.06 1.76
CA ARG A 31 5.91 -9.41 1.32
C ARG A 31 6.26 -10.48 2.36
N GLU A 32 7.42 -10.35 3.00
CA GLU A 32 7.81 -11.26 4.09
C GLU A 32 6.79 -11.24 5.22
N LEU A 33 6.41 -10.05 5.70
CA LEU A 33 5.41 -9.89 6.76
C LEU A 33 4.05 -10.51 6.39
N VAL A 34 3.60 -10.33 5.15
CA VAL A 34 2.35 -10.95 4.69
C VAL A 34 2.48 -12.46 4.63
N ALA A 35 3.61 -12.98 4.16
CA ALA A 35 3.89 -14.42 4.10
C ALA A 35 4.01 -15.08 5.48
N GLU A 36 4.41 -14.33 6.51
CA GLU A 36 4.40 -14.77 7.91
C GLU A 36 2.96 -15.03 8.41
N CYS A 37 1.95 -14.34 7.86
CA CYS A 37 0.54 -14.50 8.25
C CYS A 37 -0.24 -15.49 7.36
N VAL A 38 0.01 -15.49 6.05
CA VAL A 38 -0.76 -16.27 5.07
C VAL A 38 0.13 -16.71 3.90
N PRO A 39 -0.02 -17.95 3.39
CA PRO A 39 0.70 -18.36 2.18
C PRO A 39 0.36 -17.44 0.99
N ASP A 40 1.39 -16.79 0.45
CA ASP A 40 1.29 -15.88 -0.69
C ASP A 40 2.42 -16.12 -1.72
N PRO A 41 2.44 -17.31 -2.37
CA PRO A 41 3.53 -17.71 -3.27
C PRO A 41 3.66 -16.78 -4.49
N SER A 42 2.54 -16.24 -4.99
CA SER A 42 2.53 -15.29 -6.10
C SER A 42 2.85 -13.85 -5.68
N GLY A 43 2.72 -13.51 -4.39
CA GLY A 43 2.83 -12.13 -3.91
C GLY A 43 1.57 -11.28 -4.20
N GLU A 44 0.51 -11.89 -4.72
CA GLU A 44 -0.73 -11.19 -5.10
C GLU A 44 -1.46 -10.64 -3.89
N ARG A 45 -1.46 -11.34 -2.75
CA ARG A 45 -2.09 -10.83 -1.52
C ARG A 45 -1.32 -9.63 -0.99
N ALA A 46 0.01 -9.73 -0.96
CA ALA A 46 0.88 -8.64 -0.53
C ALA A 46 0.72 -7.40 -1.41
N LEU A 47 0.69 -7.57 -2.74
CA LEU A 47 0.47 -6.46 -3.67
C LEU A 47 -0.94 -5.85 -3.52
N SER A 48 -1.96 -6.69 -3.35
CA SER A 48 -3.34 -6.21 -3.16
C SER A 48 -3.49 -5.41 -1.88
N LEU A 49 -2.97 -5.92 -0.76
CA LEU A 49 -3.02 -5.20 0.52
C LEU A 49 -2.20 -3.90 0.45
N TRP A 50 -1.02 -3.95 -0.17
CA TRP A 50 -0.18 -2.77 -0.37
C TRP A 50 -0.96 -1.68 -1.09
N THR A 51 -1.55 -1.98 -2.25
CA THR A 51 -2.30 -1.01 -3.06
C THR A 51 -3.55 -0.50 -2.35
N GLN A 52 -4.26 -1.36 -1.60
CA GLN A 52 -5.45 -0.98 -0.84
C GLN A 52 -5.12 0.00 0.30
N VAL A 53 -4.11 -0.30 1.13
CA VAL A 53 -3.64 0.60 2.21
C VAL A 53 -3.14 1.93 1.63
N HIS A 54 -2.42 1.87 0.51
CA HIS A 54 -1.95 3.05 -0.21
C HIS A 54 -3.11 3.91 -0.73
N GLY A 55 -4.16 3.29 -1.28
CA GLY A 55 -5.38 4.00 -1.70
C GLY A 55 -6.06 4.73 -0.55
N ILE A 56 -6.21 4.08 0.60
CA ILE A 56 -6.76 4.71 1.82
C ILE A 56 -5.89 5.91 2.23
N ALA A 57 -4.56 5.73 2.29
CA ALA A 57 -3.63 6.78 2.66
C ALA A 57 -3.71 8.00 1.72
N VAL A 58 -3.88 7.79 0.41
CA VAL A 58 -4.04 8.89 -0.57
C VAL A 58 -5.31 9.69 -0.32
N VAL A 59 -6.43 9.00 -0.16
CA VAL A 59 -7.73 9.65 0.01
C VAL A 59 -7.77 10.43 1.33
N VAL A 60 -7.14 9.90 2.38
CA VAL A 60 -6.95 10.59 3.66
C VAL A 60 -6.02 11.79 3.51
N ALA A 61 -4.84 11.62 2.92
CA ALA A 61 -3.84 12.69 2.78
C ALA A 61 -4.35 13.86 1.92
N ASN A 62 -5.19 13.58 0.92
CA ASN A 62 -5.82 14.60 0.08
C ASN A 62 -7.12 15.16 0.67
N ARG A 63 -7.49 14.78 1.91
CA ARG A 63 -8.76 15.14 2.58
C ARG A 63 -10.01 14.84 1.75
N SER A 64 -9.89 13.95 0.77
CA SER A 64 -11.01 13.58 -0.11
C SER A 64 -12.00 12.66 0.60
N ILE A 65 -11.56 11.97 1.67
CA ILE A 65 -12.42 11.07 2.44
C ILE A 65 -13.59 11.82 3.09
N GLU A 66 -13.36 13.03 3.61
CA GLU A 66 -14.40 13.87 4.22
C GLU A 66 -15.51 14.23 3.22
N ALA A 67 -15.16 14.36 1.93
CA ALA A 67 -16.10 14.72 0.87
C ALA A 67 -16.93 13.52 0.38
N ILE A 68 -16.34 12.33 0.32
CA ILE A 68 -16.99 11.14 -0.26
C ILE A 68 -17.62 10.22 0.79
N ALA A 69 -17.11 10.24 2.02
CA ALA A 69 -17.57 9.41 3.13
C ALA A 69 -17.39 10.18 4.47
N PRO A 70 -18.26 11.17 4.75
CA PRO A 70 -18.20 11.93 5.99
C PRO A 70 -18.29 11.02 7.22
N GLY A 71 -17.37 11.20 8.18
CA GLY A 71 -17.34 10.39 9.40
C GLY A 71 -16.82 8.96 9.21
N ALA A 72 -16.14 8.66 8.10
CA ALA A 72 -15.54 7.35 7.89
C ALA A 72 -14.53 7.01 8.99
N ASP A 73 -14.65 5.79 9.51
CA ASP A 73 -13.66 5.19 10.41
C ASP A 73 -12.45 4.69 9.60
N VAL A 74 -11.41 5.52 9.53
CA VAL A 74 -10.17 5.21 8.80
C VAL A 74 -9.44 4.01 9.42
N GLU A 75 -9.42 3.90 10.74
CA GLU A 75 -8.75 2.80 11.42
C GLU A 75 -9.47 1.48 11.13
N GLY A 76 -10.81 1.48 11.21
CA GLY A 76 -11.63 0.34 10.82
C GLY A 76 -11.47 -0.05 9.34
N LEU A 77 -11.32 0.92 8.43
CA LEU A 77 -11.05 0.65 7.01
C LEU A 77 -9.70 -0.05 6.80
N VAL A 78 -8.65 0.39 7.50
CA VAL A 78 -7.34 -0.26 7.43
C VAL A 78 -7.38 -1.65 8.06
N ALA A 79 -7.99 -1.80 9.24
CA ALA A 79 -8.14 -3.09 9.89
C ALA A 79 -8.89 -4.10 9.00
N ALA A 80 -10.00 -3.67 8.38
CA ALA A 80 -10.76 -4.50 7.46
C ALA A 80 -9.97 -4.88 6.19
N ALA A 81 -9.13 -3.97 5.68
CA ALA A 81 -8.24 -4.26 4.57
C ALA A 81 -7.22 -5.33 4.94
N VAL A 82 -6.57 -5.19 6.09
CA VAL A 82 -5.59 -6.16 6.61
C VAL A 82 -6.25 -7.51 6.81
N ALA A 83 -7.33 -7.57 7.59
CA ALA A 83 -8.07 -8.81 7.89
C ALA A 83 -8.46 -9.55 6.61
N ARG A 84 -9.03 -8.87 5.61
CA ARG A 84 -9.41 -9.49 4.32
C ARG A 84 -8.25 -10.22 3.63
N HIS A 85 -7.03 -9.71 3.76
CA HIS A 85 -5.88 -10.24 3.03
C HIS A 85 -5.07 -11.26 3.83
N ILE A 86 -5.04 -11.16 5.16
CA ILE A 86 -4.23 -12.03 6.03
C ILE A 86 -5.03 -13.03 6.87
N GLU A 87 -6.32 -12.78 7.10
CA GLU A 87 -7.24 -13.73 7.73
C GLU A 87 -7.99 -14.41 6.58
N GLY A 88 -7.76 -15.71 6.39
CA GLY A 88 -8.36 -16.48 5.30
C GLY A 88 -9.89 -16.34 5.28
N SER A 89 -10.47 -16.15 4.09
CA SER A 89 -11.91 -16.35 3.87
C SER A 89 -12.31 -17.81 4.01
#